data_AF-A0A1A2YPW9-F1
#
_entry.id   AF-A0A1A2YPW9-F1
#
_cell.length_a   1.000
_cell.length_b   1.000
_cell.length_c   1.000
_cell.angle_alpha   90.00
_cell.angle_beta   90.00
_cell.angle_gamma   90.00
#
_symmetry.space_group_name_H-M   'P 1'
#
loop_
_entity.id
_entity.type
_entity.pdbx_description
1 polymer ?
#
loop_
_entity_poly.entity_id
_entity_poly.type
_entity_poly.pdbx_seq_one_letter_code
_entity_poly.pdbx_strand_id
1 'polypeptide(L)'
;MPQPAAETLEAELDALACEFLGSRYAGPGFADWPIDRRVAAYLVHRGLTNIADDGTLCATLLDLVMANIATARSKKIRPEPV
;
A
#
# COMPACT_ATOMS: atom_id res chain seq x y z
N MET A 1 21.55 17.64 13.35
CA MET A 1 21.06 16.37 12.80
C MET A 1 19.54 16.36 12.93
N PRO A 2 18.75 16.41 11.84
CA PRO A 2 17.30 16.28 11.94
C PRO A 2 16.88 14.80 11.81
N GLN A 3 16.38 14.26 12.92
CA GLN A 3 15.31 13.27 13.10
C GLN A 3 15.29 11.93 12.30
N PRO A 4 15.71 10.79 12.91
CA PRO A 4 15.61 9.42 12.35
C PRO A 4 14.20 8.76 12.46
N ALA A 5 13.19 9.48 12.96
CA ALA A 5 11.86 8.90 13.21
C ALA A 5 10.97 8.83 11.96
N ALA A 6 11.12 9.78 11.02
CA ALA A 6 10.30 9.83 9.82
C ALA A 6 10.66 8.72 8.82
N GLU A 7 11.95 8.46 8.60
CA GLU A 7 12.43 7.40 7.69
C GLU A 7 11.98 6.00 8.14
N THR A 8 11.88 5.78 9.46
CA THR A 8 11.42 4.51 10.00
C THR A 8 9.93 4.31 9.74
N LEU A 9 9.13 5.36 9.86
CA LEU A 9 7.70 5.30 9.63
C LEU A 9 7.38 5.05 8.17
N GLU A 10 8.05 5.73 7.24
CA GLU A 10 7.89 5.47 5.80
C GLU A 10 8.25 4.03 5.43
N ALA A 11 9.32 3.48 6.00
CA ALA A 11 9.70 2.08 5.82
C ALA A 11 8.67 1.09 6.40
N GLU A 12 8.08 1.40 7.57
CA GLU A 12 7.00 0.61 8.16
C GLU A 12 5.74 0.64 7.27
N LEU A 13 5.39 1.80 6.72
CA LEU A 13 4.28 1.92 5.78
C LEU A 13 4.57 1.19 4.46
N ASP A 14 5.81 1.20 3.95
CA ASP A 14 6.18 0.46 2.74
C ASP A 14 6.09 -1.05 2.95
N ALA A 15 6.57 -1.55 4.09
CA ALA A 15 6.39 -2.94 4.48
C ALA A 15 4.90 -3.29 4.57
N LEU A 16 4.09 -2.41 5.17
CA LEU A 16 2.64 -2.59 5.27
C LEU A 16 1.94 -2.58 3.90
N ALA A 17 2.40 -1.74 2.97
CA ALA A 17 1.93 -1.70 1.59
C ALA A 17 2.25 -3.00 0.84
N CYS A 18 3.47 -3.51 1.00
CA CYS A 18 3.87 -4.81 0.45
C CYS A 18 3.01 -5.95 1.01
N GLU A 19 2.76 -5.99 2.32
CA GLU A 19 1.88 -6.98 2.94
C GLU A 19 0.41 -6.85 2.46
N PHE A 20 -0.07 -5.62 2.26
CA PHE A 20 -1.39 -5.37 1.68
C PHE A 20 -1.51 -5.99 0.28
N LEU A 21 -0.48 -5.87 -0.56
CA LEU A 21 -0.45 -6.46 -1.90
C LEU A 21 -0.47 -7.99 -1.92
N GLY A 22 0.12 -8.63 -0.90
CA GLY A 22 0.01 -10.07 -0.70
C GLY A 22 -1.31 -10.53 -0.07
N SER A 23 -2.09 -9.60 0.47
CA SER A 23 -3.33 -9.89 1.19
C SER A 23 -4.53 -10.05 0.25
N ARG A 24 -5.58 -10.73 0.72
CA ARG A 24 -6.85 -10.89 -0.02
C ARG A 24 -7.46 -9.56 -0.47
N TYR A 25 -7.17 -8.46 0.24
CA TYR A 25 -7.68 -7.12 -0.04
C TYR A 25 -7.10 -6.50 -1.32
N ALA A 26 -5.89 -6.90 -1.74
CA ALA A 26 -5.35 -6.53 -3.05
C ALA A 26 -5.81 -7.47 -4.18
N GLY A 27 -6.52 -8.54 -3.84
CA GLY A 27 -7.02 -9.52 -4.79
C GLY A 27 -8.23 -9.06 -5.60
N PRO A 28 -8.59 -9.84 -6.65
CA PRO A 28 -9.70 -9.51 -7.55
C PRO A 28 -11.07 -9.51 -6.85
N GLY A 29 -11.22 -10.20 -5.71
CA GLY A 29 -12.47 -10.20 -4.94
C GLY A 29 -12.83 -8.85 -4.32
N PHE A 30 -11.86 -7.93 -4.21
CA PHE A 30 -12.10 -6.55 -3.79
C PHE A 30 -11.94 -5.57 -4.96
N ALA A 31 -11.81 -6.05 -6.20
CA ALA A 31 -11.59 -5.23 -7.40
C ALA A 31 -12.64 -4.12 -7.58
N ASP A 32 -13.87 -4.36 -7.15
CA ASP A 32 -15.00 -3.42 -7.18
C ASP A 32 -14.84 -2.23 -6.22
N TRP A 33 -13.97 -2.34 -5.21
CA TRP A 33 -13.78 -1.28 -4.22
C TRP A 33 -12.66 -0.34 -4.66
N PRO A 34 -12.79 1.00 -4.44
CA PRO A 34 -11.67 1.89 -4.65
C PRO A 34 -10.51 1.51 -3.72
N ILE A 35 -9.28 1.72 -4.17
CA ILE A 35 -8.09 1.25 -3.46
C ILE A 35 -7.96 1.85 -2.05
N ASP A 36 -8.33 3.12 -1.89
CA ASP A 36 -8.47 3.80 -0.61
C ASP A 36 -9.35 3.00 0.38
N ARG A 37 -10.53 2.59 -0.06
CA ARG A 37 -11.46 1.80 0.76
C ARG A 37 -10.93 0.41 1.10
N ARG A 38 -10.13 -0.20 0.22
CA ARG A 38 -9.49 -1.49 0.50
C ARG A 38 -8.39 -1.35 1.55
N VAL A 39 -7.59 -0.29 1.45
CA VAL A 39 -6.54 0.04 2.42
C VAL A 39 -7.18 0.35 3.78
N ALA A 40 -8.22 1.18 3.83
CA ALA A 40 -8.97 1.45 5.06
C ALA A 40 -9.54 0.18 5.70
N ALA A 41 -10.15 -0.72 4.91
CA ALA A 41 -10.67 -1.99 5.41
C ALA A 41 -9.57 -2.92 5.95
N TYR A 42 -8.39 -2.93 5.31
CA TYR A 42 -7.23 -3.69 5.76
C TYR A 42 -6.67 -3.13 7.09
N LEU A 43 -6.55 -1.80 7.20
CA LEU A 43 -6.11 -1.13 8.42
C LEU A 43 -7.06 -1.39 9.59
N VAL A 44 -8.37 -1.29 9.38
CA VAL A 44 -9.39 -1.61 10.39
C VAL A 44 -9.29 -3.08 10.80
N HIS A 45 -9.08 -4.00 9.85
CA HIS A 45 -8.95 -5.42 10.17
C HIS A 45 -7.70 -5.75 11.01
N ARG A 46 -6.60 -5.01 10.81
CA ARG A 46 -5.36 -5.09 11.60
C ARG A 46 -5.44 -4.39 12.96
N GLY A 47 -6.50 -3.61 13.22
CA GLY A 47 -6.58 -2.74 14.41
C GLY A 47 -5.74 -1.46 14.30
N LEU A 48 -5.28 -1.10 13.09
CA LEU A 48 -4.49 0.09 12.79
C LEU A 48 -5.39 1.28 12.43
N THR A 49 -6.51 1.44 13.14
CA THR A 49 -7.45 2.55 12.89
C THR A 49 -6.82 3.92 13.08
N ASN A 50 -5.77 4.04 13.90
CA ASN A 50 -5.01 5.28 14.05
C ASN A 50 -4.36 5.74 12.73
N ILE A 51 -3.89 4.80 11.92
CA ILE A 51 -3.30 5.08 10.59
C ILE A 51 -4.40 5.42 9.59
N ALA A 52 -5.58 4.80 9.72
CA ALA A 52 -6.72 5.07 8.85
C ALA A 52 -7.37 6.43 9.13
N ASP A 53 -7.34 6.88 10.40
CA ASP A 53 -7.85 8.19 10.83
C ASP A 53 -6.85 9.32 10.51
N ASP A 54 -5.55 9.03 10.55
CA ASP A 54 -4.52 9.96 10.11
C ASP A 54 -4.47 10.06 8.57
N GLY A 55 -5.04 11.14 8.05
CA GLY A 55 -5.11 11.38 6.61
C GLY A 55 -3.75 11.50 5.92
N THR A 56 -2.67 11.86 6.64
CA THR A 56 -1.32 11.92 6.07
C THR A 56 -0.74 10.51 5.94
N LEU A 57 -0.82 9.70 7.00
CA LEU A 57 -0.32 8.32 6.96
C LEU A 57 -1.13 7.47 5.98
N CYS A 58 -2.45 7.65 5.94
CA CYS A 58 -3.30 6.95 4.98
C CYS A 58 -2.93 7.31 3.52
N ALA A 59 -2.67 8.60 3.25
CA ALA A 59 -2.24 9.06 1.93
C ALA A 59 -0.85 8.52 1.53
N THR A 60 0.12 8.53 2.45
CA THR A 60 1.46 7.95 2.22
C THR A 60 1.37 6.45 1.94
N LEU A 61 0.57 5.71 2.71
CA LEU A 61 0.38 4.27 2.51
C LEU A 61 -0.26 3.99 1.14
N LEU A 62 -1.24 4.81 0.75
CA LEU A 62 -1.91 4.70 -0.53
C LEU A 62 -0.94 4.93 -1.70
N ASP A 63 -0.06 5.93 -1.59
CA ASP A 63 0.95 6.23 -2.60
C ASP A 63 1.92 5.05 -2.77
N LEU A 64 2.41 4.48 -1.66
CA LEU A 64 3.30 3.30 -1.67
C LEU A 64 2.62 2.07 -2.28
N VAL A 65 1.35 1.83 -1.96
CA VAL A 65 0.57 0.75 -2.59
C VAL A 65 0.46 0.97 -4.10
N MET A 66 0.17 2.19 -4.55
CA MET A 66 0.08 2.50 -5.97
C MET A 66 1.44 2.40 -6.68
N ALA A 67 2.53 2.85 -6.05
CA ALA A 67 3.89 2.75 -6.56
C ALA A 67 4.32 1.29 -6.73
N ASN A 68 4.00 0.44 -5.75
CA ASN A 68 4.28 -1.00 -5.82
C ASN A 68 3.41 -1.70 -6.88
N ILE A 69 2.14 -1.33 -7.04
CA ILE A 69 1.29 -1.83 -8.14
C ILE A 69 1.85 -1.39 -9.50
N ALA A 70 2.26 -0.14 -9.65
CA ALA A 70 2.86 0.38 -10.87
C ALA A 70 4.16 -0.37 -11.21
N THR A 71 4.99 -0.64 -10.21
CA THR A 71 6.23 -1.42 -10.35
C THR A 71 5.93 -2.87 -10.77
N ALA A 72 4.96 -3.53 -10.12
CA ALA A 72 4.54 -4.88 -10.47
C ALA A 72 3.95 -4.98 -11.88
N ARG A 73 3.18 -3.96 -12.30
CA ARG A 73 2.64 -3.86 -13.66
C ARG A 73 3.74 -3.66 -14.69
N SER A 74 4.68 -2.75 -14.44
CA SER A 74 5.83 -2.49 -15.33
C SER A 74 6.70 -3.72 -15.54
N LYS A 75 6.89 -4.55 -14.50
CA LYS A 75 7.65 -5.80 -14.60
C LYS A 75 6.99 -6.86 -15.51
N LYS A 76 5.67 -6.76 -15.73
CA LYS A 76 4.91 -7.67 -16.61
C LYS A 76 4.99 -7.26 -18.10
N ILE A 77 5.58 -6.10 -18.41
CA ILE A 77 5.72 -5.58 -19.77
C ILE A 77 7.14 -5.87 -20.28
N ARG A 78 7.49 -7.14 -20.43
CA ARG A 78 8.58 -7.53 -21.34
C ARG A 78 7.95 -8.26 -22.52
N PRO A 79 7.70 -7.58 -23.66
CA PRO A 79 7.54 -8.32 -24.91
C PRO A 79 8.90 -8.98 -25.20
N GLU A 80 8.91 -10.30 -25.19
CA GLU A 80 10.05 -11.05 -25.72
C GLU A 80 10.11 -10.76 -27.23
N PRO A 81 11.27 -10.37 -27.78
CA PRO A 81 11.40 -10.19 -29.21
C PRO A 81 11.35 -11.58 -29.88
N VAL A 82 10.36 -11.77 -30.75
CA VAL A 82 10.33 -12.87 -31.74
C VAL A 82 11.06 -12.44 -32.99
#